data_AF-A0A8T7KJP2-F1
#
_entry.id   AF-A0A8T7KJP2-F1
#
_cell.length_a   1.000
_cell.length_b   1.000
_cell.length_c   1.000
_cell.angle_alpha   90.00
_cell.angle_beta   90.00
_cell.angle_gamma   90.00
#
_symmetry.space_group_name_H-M   'P 1'
#
loop_
_entity.id
_entity.type
_entity.pdbx_description
1 polymer ?
#
loop_
_entity_poly.entity_id
_entity_poly.type
_entity_poly.pdbx_seq_one_letter_code
_entity_poly.pdbx_strand_id
1 'polypeptide(L)'
;MTTDQSAVVPVLPEDSVDVVLARVRDADSSQVQLLVTEGVVALRRPEVAARLYEYAANAGIELTVISSDPTLIEVARAAGLATLLVQHTRVLAPGPGGRPPRSASPFATRPIERPTTPPAAELDADAAFLESLEELSAIPPGAASPPRNASDEEVLRAALASESAAPPPPRPRAAPPRP
;
A
#
# COMPACT_ATOMS: atom_id res chain seq x y z
N MET A 1 -12.44 3.26 -33.30
CA MET A 1 -11.77 3.80 -32.11
C MET A 1 -10.66 2.83 -31.75
N THR A 2 -9.46 3.10 -32.24
CA THR A 2 -8.25 2.36 -31.86
C THR A 2 -7.86 2.89 -30.50
N THR A 3 -8.02 2.09 -29.45
CA THR A 3 -7.45 2.38 -28.14
C THR A 3 -5.94 2.52 -28.30
N ASP A 4 -5.43 3.76 -28.22
CA ASP A 4 -3.99 4.00 -28.07
C ASP A 4 -3.54 3.23 -26.83
N GLN A 5 -2.77 2.17 -27.04
CA GLN A 5 -2.24 1.36 -25.94
C GLN A 5 -1.08 2.15 -25.34
N SER A 6 -1.39 2.92 -24.30
CA SER A 6 -0.38 3.56 -23.48
C SER A 6 0.08 2.60 -22.39
N ALA A 7 1.38 2.33 -22.33
CA ALA A 7 1.98 1.56 -21.25
C ALA A 7 2.57 2.50 -20.18
N VAL A 8 2.43 2.11 -18.92
CA VAL A 8 2.99 2.83 -17.78
C VAL A 8 4.13 2.02 -17.21
N VAL A 9 5.33 2.60 -17.18
CA VAL A 9 6.55 1.95 -16.69
C VAL A 9 7.00 2.67 -15.42
N PRO A 10 6.93 2.00 -14.25
CA PRO A 10 7.45 2.54 -13.00
C PRO A 10 8.98 2.47 -12.99
N VAL A 11 9.62 3.56 -12.56
CA VAL A 11 11.06 3.67 -12.36
C VAL A 11 11.35 3.95 -10.89
N LEU A 12 12.14 3.06 -10.29
CA LEU A 12 12.55 3.09 -8.90
C LEU A 12 13.94 3.76 -8.74
N PRO A 13 14.29 4.25 -7.53
CA PRO A 13 15.60 4.88 -7.25
C PRO A 13 16.82 4.01 -7.59
N GLU A 14 16.68 2.70 -7.41
CA GLU A 14 17.69 1.69 -7.69
C GLU A 14 17.79 1.29 -9.17
N ASP A 15 16.82 1.69 -10.01
CA ASP A 15 16.81 1.30 -11.41
C ASP A 15 17.91 2.04 -12.20
N SER A 16 18.63 1.28 -13.01
CA SER A 16 19.58 1.81 -13.99
C SER A 16 18.88 2.10 -15.32
N VAL A 17 19.53 2.89 -16.17
CA VAL A 17 19.01 3.26 -17.50
C VAL A 17 18.74 2.04 -18.36
N ASP A 18 19.63 1.04 -18.31
CA ASP A 18 19.50 -0.19 -19.08
C ASP A 18 18.26 -0.99 -18.66
N VAL A 19 17.95 -1.01 -17.35
CA VAL A 19 16.74 -1.63 -16.81
C VAL A 19 15.49 -0.89 -17.28
N VAL A 20 15.51 0.45 -17.27
CA VAL A 20 14.39 1.26 -17.78
C VAL A 20 14.18 1.00 -19.27
N LEU A 21 15.24 1.01 -20.07
CA LEU A 21 15.17 0.73 -21.51
C LEU A 21 14.65 -0.68 -21.82
N ALA A 22 15.07 -1.68 -21.03
CA ALA A 22 14.53 -3.04 -21.14
C ALA A 22 13.02 -3.06 -20.87
N ARG A 23 12.55 -2.40 -19.79
CA ARG A 23 11.11 -2.32 -19.49
C ARG A 23 10.32 -1.55 -20.54
N VAL A 24 10.88 -0.49 -21.12
CA VAL A 24 10.25 0.25 -22.22
C VAL A 24 10.13 -0.64 -23.47
N ARG A 25 11.13 -1.49 -23.73
CA ARG A 25 11.07 -2.48 -24.82
C ARG A 25 10.00 -3.54 -24.58
N ASP A 26 9.95 -4.08 -23.37
CA ASP A 26 9.03 -5.16 -22.99
C ASP A 26 7.57 -4.69 -22.99
N ALA A 27 7.33 -3.39 -22.88
CA ALA A 27 6.00 -2.79 -22.90
C ALA A 27 5.31 -2.81 -24.28
N ASP A 28 6.07 -2.99 -25.37
CA ASP A 28 5.61 -3.11 -26.77
C ASP A 28 4.46 -2.15 -27.16
N SER A 29 4.57 -0.89 -26.73
CA SER A 29 3.52 0.13 -26.85
C SER A 29 4.03 1.35 -27.61
N SER A 30 3.16 1.97 -28.42
CA SER A 30 3.45 3.20 -29.18
C SER A 30 3.63 4.42 -28.28
N GLN A 31 3.01 4.41 -27.10
CA GLN A 31 3.08 5.48 -26.11
C GLN A 31 3.48 4.92 -24.75
N VAL A 32 4.56 5.45 -24.17
CA VAL A 32 5.09 4.99 -22.88
C VAL A 32 5.18 6.15 -21.90
N GLN A 33 4.60 5.96 -20.71
CA GLN A 33 4.65 6.89 -19.60
C GLN A 33 5.61 6.37 -18.54
N LEU A 34 6.73 7.06 -18.33
CA LEU A 34 7.69 6.78 -17.29
C LEU A 34 7.25 7.47 -15.99
N LEU A 35 6.86 6.68 -14.99
CA LEU A 35 6.60 7.18 -13.64
C LEU A 35 7.88 7.10 -12.83
N VAL A 36 8.54 8.25 -12.63
CA VAL A 36 9.83 8.33 -11.95
C VAL A 36 9.63 8.83 -10.51
N THR A 37 10.02 8.01 -9.53
CA THR A 37 10.01 8.42 -8.12
C THR A 37 11.02 9.51 -7.82
N GLU A 38 10.90 10.11 -6.65
CA GLU A 38 11.99 10.93 -6.12
C GLU A 38 13.24 10.08 -5.87
N GLY A 39 14.42 10.68 -6.06
CA GLY A 39 15.69 10.06 -5.74
C GLY A 39 16.37 9.25 -6.85
N VAL A 40 15.81 9.18 -8.06
CA VAL A 40 16.48 8.52 -9.20
C VAL A 40 17.62 9.40 -9.77
N VAL A 41 18.76 9.40 -9.09
CA VAL A 41 19.91 10.27 -9.44
C VAL A 41 20.49 9.92 -10.81
N ALA A 42 20.39 8.66 -11.24
CA ALA A 42 20.89 8.21 -12.54
C ALA A 42 20.23 8.94 -13.72
N LEU A 43 18.93 9.23 -13.62
CA LEU A 43 18.14 9.91 -14.67
C LEU A 43 18.33 11.42 -14.69
N ARG A 44 18.95 12.03 -13.68
CA ARG A 44 19.30 13.46 -13.66
C ARG A 44 20.47 13.81 -14.58
N ARG A 45 21.13 12.80 -15.16
CA ARG A 45 22.27 13.01 -16.06
C ARG A 45 21.78 13.33 -17.48
N PRO A 46 22.29 14.38 -18.13
CA PRO A 46 21.85 14.76 -19.47
C PRO A 46 22.17 13.69 -20.51
N GLU A 47 23.27 12.96 -20.37
CA GLU A 47 23.65 11.88 -21.29
C GLU A 47 22.63 10.73 -21.26
N VAL A 48 22.00 10.52 -20.09
CA VAL A 48 21.00 9.49 -19.89
C VAL A 48 19.67 9.89 -20.53
N ALA A 49 19.24 11.13 -20.32
CA ALA A 49 18.03 11.65 -20.96
C ALA A 49 18.14 11.67 -22.49
N ALA A 50 19.31 12.03 -23.03
CA ALA A 50 19.60 11.96 -24.46
C ALA A 50 19.50 10.53 -25.00
N ARG A 51 20.07 9.54 -24.30
CA ARG A 51 19.95 8.12 -24.69
C ARG A 51 18.49 7.62 -24.68
N LEU A 52 17.69 8.05 -23.70
CA LEU A 52 16.27 7.70 -23.66
C LEU A 52 15.52 8.31 -24.85
N TYR A 53 15.82 9.57 -25.19
CA TYR A 53 15.25 10.23 -26.36
C TYR A 53 15.64 9.54 -27.67
N GLU A 54 16.93 9.25 -27.88
CA GLU A 54 17.41 8.54 -29.07
C GLU A 54 16.77 7.17 -29.21
N TYR A 55 16.65 6.42 -28.10
CA TYR A 55 15.96 5.13 -28.12
C TYR A 55 14.49 5.26 -28.51
N ALA A 56 13.77 6.20 -27.89
CA ALA A 56 12.35 6.44 -28.17
C ALA A 56 12.14 6.90 -29.62
N ALA A 57 12.97 7.80 -30.14
CA ALA A 57 12.93 8.27 -31.51
C ALA A 57 13.20 7.14 -32.52
N ASN A 58 14.22 6.31 -32.27
CA ASN A 58 14.55 5.16 -33.13
C ASN A 58 13.46 4.08 -33.12
N ALA A 59 12.79 3.90 -31.98
CA ALA A 59 11.69 2.94 -31.83
C ALA A 59 10.33 3.50 -32.28
N GLY A 60 10.23 4.81 -32.58
CA GLY A 60 8.96 5.47 -32.89
C GLY A 60 7.98 5.52 -31.71
N ILE A 61 8.50 5.53 -30.47
CA ILE A 61 7.72 5.53 -29.24
C ILE A 61 7.58 6.96 -28.72
N GLU A 62 6.35 7.37 -28.40
CA GLU A 62 6.09 8.61 -27.69
C GLU A 62 6.36 8.44 -26.19
N LEU A 63 7.47 8.99 -25.70
CA LEU A 63 7.91 8.86 -24.31
C LEU A 63 7.54 10.09 -23.48
N THR A 64 6.74 9.89 -22.43
CA THR A 64 6.39 10.93 -21.45
C THR A 64 7.00 10.63 -20.10
N VAL A 65 7.75 11.58 -19.54
CA VAL A 65 8.37 11.48 -18.21
C VAL A 65 7.51 12.19 -17.18
N ILE A 66 7.06 11.47 -16.16
CA ILE A 66 6.25 11.99 -15.06
C ILE A 66 7.05 11.87 -13.78
N SER A 67 7.32 13.00 -13.12
CA SER A 67 8.13 13.03 -11.89
C SER A 67 7.77 14.21 -11.00
N SER A 68 8.06 14.12 -9.70
CA SER A 68 8.06 15.25 -8.77
C SER A 68 9.41 15.93 -8.64
N ASP A 69 10.46 15.41 -9.27
CA ASP A 69 11.80 15.99 -9.23
C ASP A 69 11.97 17.07 -10.31
N PRO A 70 12.08 18.36 -9.94
CA PRO A 70 12.21 19.43 -10.92
C PRO A 70 13.53 19.34 -11.71
N THR A 71 14.61 18.85 -11.09
CA THR A 71 15.92 18.75 -11.75
C THR A 71 15.90 17.71 -12.87
N LEU A 72 15.19 16.60 -12.65
CA LEU A 72 14.99 15.58 -13.66
C LEU A 72 14.13 16.08 -14.81
N ILE A 73 13.04 16.81 -14.49
CA ILE A 73 12.15 17.37 -15.51
C ILE A 73 12.87 18.39 -16.40
N GLU A 74 13.74 19.23 -15.82
CA GLU A 74 14.56 20.18 -16.60
C GLU A 74 15.50 19.44 -17.56
N VAL A 75 16.17 18.39 -17.08
CA VAL A 75 17.09 17.59 -17.90
C VAL A 75 16.34 16.82 -19.00
N ALA A 76 15.21 16.21 -18.66
CA ALA A 76 14.36 15.50 -19.64
C ALA A 76 13.82 16.46 -20.72
N ARG A 77 13.39 17.66 -20.32
CA ARG A 77 12.95 18.71 -21.24
C ARG A 77 14.08 19.20 -22.13
N ALA A 78 15.28 19.39 -21.58
CA ALA A 78 16.45 19.79 -22.35
C ALA A 78 16.85 18.73 -23.41
N ALA A 79 16.59 17.45 -23.12
CA ALA A 79 16.77 16.36 -24.08
C ALA A 79 15.63 16.21 -25.10
N GLY A 80 14.55 17.01 -25.00
CA GLY A 80 13.42 16.96 -25.92
C GLY A 80 12.34 15.93 -25.59
N LEU A 81 12.33 15.38 -24.37
CA LEU A 81 11.28 14.46 -23.92
C LEU A 81 10.01 15.21 -23.50
N ALA A 82 8.84 14.58 -23.68
CA ALA A 82 7.61 15.09 -23.09
C ALA A 82 7.66 14.93 -21.57
N THR A 83 7.27 15.96 -20.82
CA THR A 83 7.42 15.98 -19.35
C THR A 83 6.15 16.42 -18.65
N LEU A 84 5.82 15.79 -17.52
CA LEU A 84 4.74 16.18 -16.63
C LEU A 84 5.28 16.26 -15.19
N LEU A 85 5.32 17.47 -14.65
CA LEU A 85 5.70 17.70 -13.24
C LEU A 85 4.49 17.49 -12.35
N VAL A 86 4.62 16.62 -11.35
CA VAL A 86 3.56 16.29 -10.38
C VAL A 86 4.05 16.54 -8.97
N GLN A 87 3.13 16.75 -8.03
CA GLN A 87 3.48 16.87 -6.61
C GLN A 87 3.35 15.51 -5.93
N HIS A 88 4.31 15.17 -5.07
CA HIS A 88 4.30 13.99 -4.20
C HIS A 88 4.13 12.63 -4.93
N THR A 89 4.86 12.41 -6.04
CA THR A 89 4.86 11.09 -6.70
C THR A 89 5.41 10.01 -5.80
N ARG A 90 4.57 9.02 -5.48
CA ARG A 90 4.97 7.76 -4.87
C ARG A 90 4.66 6.64 -5.85
N VAL A 91 5.70 6.01 -6.38
CA VAL A 91 5.54 4.83 -7.24
C VAL A 91 5.85 3.62 -6.39
N LEU A 92 4.88 2.72 -6.28
CA LEU A 92 5.06 1.42 -5.65
C LEU A 92 5.52 0.44 -6.72
N ALA A 93 6.55 -0.35 -6.40
CA ALA A 93 6.94 -1.46 -7.26
C ALA A 93 5.73 -2.39 -7.48
N PRO A 94 5.47 -2.83 -8.73
CA PRO A 94 4.45 -3.83 -8.97
C PRO A 94 4.79 -5.10 -8.18
N GLY A 95 3.78 -5.74 -7.57
CA GLY A 95 4.00 -6.94 -6.76
C GLY A 95 4.58 -8.09 -7.59
N PRO A 96 5.16 -9.11 -6.95
CA PRO A 96 5.67 -10.29 -7.66
C PRO A 96 4.57 -10.88 -8.57
N GLY A 97 4.86 -10.97 -9.87
CA GLY A 97 3.93 -11.45 -10.90
C GLY A 97 3.06 -10.37 -11.57
N GLY A 98 3.44 -9.09 -11.54
CA GLY A 98 2.68 -8.02 -12.18
C GLY A 98 1.31 -7.75 -11.53
N ARG A 99 1.10 -8.32 -10.33
CA ARG A 99 -0.13 -8.13 -9.58
C ARG A 99 -0.15 -6.69 -9.05
N PRO A 100 -1.24 -5.93 -9.23
CA PRO A 100 -1.35 -4.61 -8.62
C PRO A 100 -1.11 -4.75 -7.12
N PRO A 101 -0.35 -3.82 -6.50
CA PRO A 101 -0.13 -3.86 -5.06
C PRO A 101 -1.51 -3.90 -4.40
N ARG A 102 -1.81 -5.00 -3.70
CA ARG A 102 -3.01 -5.07 -2.86
C ARG A 102 -2.93 -3.85 -1.96
N SER A 103 -3.99 -3.04 -1.95
CA SER A 103 -3.99 -1.80 -1.18
C SER A 103 -3.45 -2.10 0.22
N ALA A 104 -2.48 -1.30 0.67
CA ALA A 104 -2.02 -1.31 2.05
C ALA A 104 -3.11 -0.75 2.96
N SER A 105 -4.33 -1.27 2.82
CA SER A 105 -5.46 -0.97 3.67
C SER A 105 -5.09 -1.41 5.08
N PRO A 106 -5.22 -0.54 6.08
CA PRO A 106 -5.06 -0.93 7.49
C PRO A 106 -6.08 -1.99 7.93
N PHE A 107 -7.10 -2.28 7.11
CA PHE A 107 -8.10 -3.33 7.32
C PHE A 107 -7.81 -4.63 6.54
N ALA A 108 -6.61 -4.79 5.98
CA ALA A 108 -6.24 -6.02 5.30
C ALA A 108 -6.17 -7.19 6.31
N THR A 109 -7.18 -8.07 6.29
CA THR A 109 -7.20 -9.29 7.09
C THR A 109 -6.19 -10.29 6.53
N ARG A 110 -5.23 -10.71 7.36
CA ARG A 110 -4.31 -11.79 7.01
C ARG A 110 -5.04 -13.13 7.22
N PRO A 111 -4.94 -14.10 6.29
CA PRO A 111 -5.41 -15.44 6.55
C PRO A 111 -4.58 -16.03 7.71
N ILE A 112 -5.27 -16.45 8.78
CA ILE A 112 -4.65 -17.18 9.89
C ILE A 112 -4.44 -18.62 9.40
N GLU A 113 -3.21 -19.11 9.42
CA GLU A 113 -2.92 -20.52 9.15
C GLU A 113 -3.57 -21.37 10.24
N ARG A 114 -4.54 -22.19 9.86
CA ARG A 114 -5.18 -23.15 10.77
C ARG A 114 -4.18 -24.29 10.98
N PRO A 115 -3.74 -24.58 12.23
CA PRO A 115 -2.89 -25.73 12.48
C PRO A 115 -3.63 -26.99 12.03
N THR A 116 -3.01 -27.75 11.12
CA THR A 116 -3.47 -29.08 10.74
C THR A 116 -3.20 -30.03 11.89
N THR A 117 -4.25 -30.34 12.64
CA THR A 117 -4.27 -31.44 13.61
C THR A 117 -4.02 -32.77 12.87
N PRO A 118 -3.07 -33.62 13.31
CA PRO A 118 -2.92 -34.96 12.75
C PRO A 118 -4.13 -35.84 13.11
N PRO A 119 -4.68 -36.65 12.19
CA PRO A 119 -5.83 -37.49 12.48
C PRO A 119 -5.37 -38.85 12.99
N ALA A 120 -5.38 -39.09 14.31
CA ALA A 120 -5.16 -40.46 14.83
C ALA A 120 -5.57 -40.74 16.30
N ALA A 121 -6.30 -39.86 17.00
CA ALA A 121 -6.59 -40.11 18.44
C ALA A 121 -7.98 -39.71 18.94
N GLU A 122 -8.92 -39.31 18.07
CA GLU A 122 -10.25 -38.81 18.50
C GLU A 122 -11.37 -39.86 18.45
N LEU A 123 -11.14 -41.05 17.89
CA LEU A 123 -12.18 -42.08 17.79
C LEU A 123 -12.67 -42.63 19.15
N ASP A 124 -11.86 -42.54 20.21
CA ASP A 124 -12.25 -42.98 21.56
C ASP A 124 -12.92 -41.86 22.39
N ALA A 125 -12.68 -40.60 22.06
CA ALA A 125 -13.29 -39.47 22.77
C ALA A 125 -14.77 -39.29 22.40
N ASP A 126 -15.11 -39.57 21.15
CA ASP A 126 -16.50 -39.49 20.66
C ASP A 126 -17.41 -40.54 21.32
N ALA A 127 -16.88 -41.72 21.67
CA ALA A 127 -17.63 -42.76 22.37
C ALA A 127 -18.00 -42.34 23.80
N ALA A 128 -17.05 -41.79 24.55
CA ALA A 128 -17.29 -41.29 25.91
C ALA A 128 -18.21 -40.05 25.91
N PHE A 129 -18.12 -39.21 24.88
CA PHE A 129 -19.01 -38.06 24.72
C PHE A 129 -20.46 -38.47 24.42
N LEU A 130 -20.67 -39.48 23.55
CA LEU A 130 -22.01 -40.00 23.26
C LEU A 130 -22.66 -40.63 24.51
N GLU A 131 -21.89 -41.32 25.34
CA GLU A 131 -22.36 -41.88 26.62
C GLU A 131 -22.79 -40.77 27.60
N SER A 132 -22.05 -39.65 27.64
CA SER A 132 -22.42 -38.48 28.46
C SER A 132 -23.68 -37.74 27.98
N LEU A 133 -23.98 -37.79 26.67
CA LEU A 133 -25.20 -37.20 26.11
C LEU A 133 -26.45 -38.01 26.45
N GLU A 134 -26.33 -39.34 26.56
CA GLU A 134 -27.44 -40.20 26.98
C GLU A 134 -27.81 -39.95 28.45
N GLU A 135 -26.82 -39.71 29.32
CA GLU A 135 -27.03 -39.38 30.74
C GLU A 135 -27.67 -37.98 30.94
N LEU A 136 -27.34 -37.01 30.08
CA LEU A 136 -27.96 -35.68 30.04
C LEU A 136 -29.43 -35.69 29.58
N SER A 137 -29.84 -36.69 28.80
CA SER A 137 -31.24 -36.83 28.35
C SER A 137 -32.20 -37.32 29.45
N ALA A 138 -31.66 -37.83 30.57
CA ALA A 138 -32.42 -38.27 31.74
C ALA A 138 -32.76 -37.14 32.73
N ILE A 139 -32.34 -35.89 32.47
CA ILE A 139 -32.60 -34.74 33.34
C ILE A 139 -33.91 -34.04 32.91
N PRO A 140 -34.93 -33.94 33.79
CA PRO A 140 -36.19 -33.27 33.46
C PRO A 140 -35.96 -31.76 33.22
N PRO A 141 -36.54 -31.15 32.16
CA PRO A 141 -36.29 -29.76 31.80
C PRO A 141 -37.02 -28.84 32.78
N GLY A 142 -36.32 -28.33 33.79
CA GLY A 142 -36.93 -27.48 34.81
C GLY A 142 -36.00 -26.57 35.64
N ALA A 143 -34.69 -26.50 35.36
CA ALA A 143 -33.76 -25.65 36.12
C ALA A 143 -32.95 -24.76 35.16
N ALA A 144 -33.51 -23.63 34.73
CA ALA A 144 -33.38 -22.31 35.36
C ALA A 144 -32.02 -21.62 35.08
N SER A 145 -32.10 -20.57 34.24
CA SER A 145 -31.03 -19.68 33.77
C SER A 145 -30.31 -18.88 34.87
N PRO A 146 -29.05 -18.44 34.66
CA PRO A 146 -28.43 -17.34 35.40
C PRO A 146 -28.34 -16.01 34.60
N PRO A 147 -28.02 -14.88 35.26
CA PRO A 147 -28.76 -13.63 35.09
C PRO A 147 -28.07 -12.57 34.19
N ARG A 148 -28.89 -11.72 33.57
CA ARG A 148 -28.50 -10.46 32.93
C ARG A 148 -28.11 -9.44 34.00
N ASN A 149 -26.85 -8.99 34.02
CA ASN A 149 -26.41 -7.88 34.86
C ASN A 149 -25.54 -6.89 34.07
N ALA A 150 -25.80 -5.60 34.36
CA ALA A 150 -25.18 -4.36 33.89
C ALA A 150 -25.65 -3.84 32.51
N SER A 151 -26.41 -2.75 32.56
CA SER A 151 -26.97 -2.01 31.43
C SER A 151 -25.91 -1.10 30.80
N ASP A 152 -25.77 -1.15 29.47
CA ASP A 152 -24.84 -0.37 28.62
C ASP A 152 -24.79 1.15 28.91
N GLU A 153 -25.83 1.70 29.55
CA GLU A 153 -25.96 3.11 29.90
C GLU A 153 -24.87 3.62 30.86
N GLU A 154 -24.39 2.81 31.81
CA GLU A 154 -23.36 3.25 32.77
C GLU A 154 -21.97 3.37 32.13
N VAL A 155 -21.69 2.54 31.11
CA VAL A 155 -20.40 2.55 30.40
C VAL A 155 -20.28 3.79 29.52
N LEU A 156 -21.38 4.22 28.88
CA LEU A 156 -21.39 5.43 28.04
C LEU A 156 -21.19 6.72 28.83
N ARG A 157 -21.71 6.83 30.06
CA ARG A 157 -21.51 8.03 30.89
C ARG A 157 -20.07 8.19 31.37
N ALA A 158 -19.37 7.09 31.63
CA ALA A 158 -17.97 7.14 32.04
C ALA A 158 -17.05 7.66 30.93
N ALA A 159 -17.37 7.36 29.66
CA ALA A 159 -16.57 7.81 28.51
C ALA A 159 -16.69 9.33 28.26
N LEU A 160 -17.88 9.92 28.41
CA LEU A 160 -18.09 11.35 28.17
C LEU A 160 -17.43 12.28 29.21
N ALA A 161 -17.19 11.79 30.43
CA ALA A 161 -16.55 12.58 31.47
C ALA A 161 -15.04 12.79 31.25
N SER A 162 -14.42 11.97 30.39
CA SER A 162 -12.96 11.95 30.19
C SER A 162 -12.46 12.82 29.02
N GLU A 163 -13.35 13.43 28.23
CA GLU A 163 -12.99 14.17 27.00
C GLU A 163 -12.98 15.71 27.16
N SER A 164 -13.07 16.22 28.39
CA SER A 164 -13.04 17.67 28.68
C SER A 164 -11.76 18.09 29.40
N ALA A 165 -10.63 18.02 28.70
CA ALA A 165 -9.39 18.67 29.11
C ALA A 165 -8.69 19.28 27.87
N ALA A 166 -9.06 20.51 27.53
CA ALA A 166 -8.42 21.27 26.46
C ALA A 166 -6.98 21.68 26.85
N PRO A 167 -6.00 21.62 25.93
CA PRO A 167 -4.63 22.07 26.20
C PRO A 167 -4.54 23.60 26.27
N PRO A 168 -3.68 24.18 27.13
CA PRO A 168 -3.51 25.63 27.22
C PRO A 168 -2.73 26.21 26.03
N PRO A 169 -2.94 27.47 25.65
CA PRO A 169 -2.23 28.12 24.55
C PRO A 169 -0.75 28.44 24.91
N PRO A 170 0.17 28.44 23.92
CA PRO A 170 1.58 28.74 24.13
C PRO A 170 1.82 30.24 24.40
N ARG A 171 2.71 30.54 25.36
CA ARG A 171 3.14 31.92 25.71
C ARG A 171 4.10 32.51 24.66
N PRO A 172 4.05 33.82 24.37
CA PRO A 172 5.03 34.48 23.49
C PRO A 172 6.43 34.57 24.13
N ARG A 173 7.46 34.18 23.37
CA ARG A 173 8.88 34.30 23.73
C ARG A 173 9.32 35.76 23.75
N ALA A 174 9.88 36.22 24.88
CA ALA A 174 10.57 37.50 24.99
C ALA A 174 11.93 37.45 24.26
N ALA A 175 12.26 38.48 23.49
CA ALA A 175 13.54 38.63 22.80
C ALA A 175 14.64 39.11 23.78
N PRO A 176 15.90 38.63 23.64
CA PRO A 176 17.00 39.11 24.47
C PRO A 176 17.50 40.50 24.02
N PRO A 177 17.96 41.35 24.96
CA PRO A 177 18.54 42.65 24.63
C PRO A 177 19.89 42.50 23.91
N ARG A 178 20.12 43.33 22.89
CA ARG A 178 21.37 43.38 22.10
C ARG A 178 22.50 44.05 22.90
N PRO A 179 23.77 43.60 22.72
CA PRO A 179 24.94 44.35 23.16
C PRO A 179 25.23 45.56 22.27
#